data_AF-A0A524KC73-F1
#
_entry.id   AF-A0A524KC73-F1
#
_cell.length_a   1.000
_cell.length_b   1.000
_cell.length_c   1.000
_cell.angle_alpha   90.00
_cell.angle_beta   90.00
_cell.angle_gamma   90.00
#
_symmetry.space_group_name_H-M   'P 1'
#
loop_
_entity.id
_entity.type
_entity.pdbx_description
1 polymer ?
#
loop_
_entity_poly.entity_id
_entity_poly.type
_entity_poly.pdbx_seq_one_letter_code
_entity_poly.pdbx_strand_id
1 'polypeptide(L)' 'GMKAQMKYADKRGSPCAVIQGGDEKGRGEVQIKDLVLGATLAAIKDRDEYLKQQAEAQFAVPEDKLVEAVRRVLARHRA' A
#
# COMPACT_ATOMS: atom_id res chain seq x y z
N GLY A 1 6.66 -10.52 12.22
CA GLY A 1 6.91 -9.07 12.21
C GLY A 1 6.67 -8.50 10.83
N MET A 2 6.24 -7.23 10.74
CA MET A 2 5.78 -6.59 9.49
C MET A 2 6.77 -6.69 8.32
N LYS A 3 8.09 -6.58 8.59
CA LYS A 3 9.15 -6.74 7.58
C LYS A 3 9.14 -8.12 6.88
N ALA A 4 8.85 -9.19 7.62
CA ALA A 4 8.76 -10.54 7.05
C ALA A 4 7.49 -10.73 6.21
N GLN A 5 6.37 -10.10 6.61
CA GLN A 5 5.11 -10.14 5.87
C GLN A 5 5.23 -9.38 4.55
N MET A 6 5.87 -8.19 4.55
CA MET A 6 6.13 -7.43 3.33
C MET A 6 7.02 -8.22 2.37
N LYS A 7 8.14 -8.78 2.86
CA LYS A 7 9.03 -9.63 2.04
C LYS A 7 8.30 -10.85 1.44
N TYR A 8 7.34 -11.42 2.16
CA TYR A 8 6.52 -12.51 1.64
C TYR A 8 5.55 -12.03 0.55
N ALA A 9 4.90 -10.89 0.75
CA ALA A 9 4.02 -10.28 -0.25
C ALA A 9 4.78 -9.94 -1.54
N ASP A 10 5.98 -9.36 -1.42
CA ASP A 10 6.86 -9.08 -2.55
C ASP A 10 7.22 -10.38 -3.29
N LYS A 11 7.59 -11.44 -2.55
CA LYS A 11 7.93 -12.75 -3.13
C LYS A 11 6.75 -13.40 -3.85
N ARG A 12 5.52 -13.11 -3.45
CA ARG A 12 4.29 -13.60 -4.08
C ARG A 12 3.88 -12.80 -5.31
N GLY A 13 4.57 -11.69 -5.62
CA GLY A 13 4.17 -10.76 -6.66
C GLY A 13 2.82 -10.10 -6.34
N SER A 14 2.52 -9.91 -5.05
CA SER A 14 1.28 -9.26 -4.65
C SER A 14 1.28 -7.80 -5.12
N PRO A 15 0.21 -7.32 -5.78
CA PRO A 15 0.15 -5.93 -6.24
C PRO A 15 -0.04 -4.93 -5.10
N CYS A 16 -0.68 -5.34 -4.00
CA CYS A 16 -0.88 -4.52 -2.82
C CYS A 16 -0.89 -5.36 -1.54
N ALA A 17 -0.68 -4.70 -0.40
CA ALA A 17 -0.87 -5.24 0.93
C ALA A 17 -1.91 -4.42 1.71
N VAL A 18 -2.73 -5.10 2.48
CA VAL A 18 -3.68 -4.49 3.44
C VAL A 18 -3.11 -4.70 4.83
N ILE A 19 -3.05 -3.63 5.62
CA ILE A 19 -2.49 -3.62 6.97
C ILE A 19 -3.57 -3.09 7.92
N GLN A 20 -3.98 -3.95 8.84
CA GLN A 20 -4.90 -3.59 9.93
C GLN A 20 -4.36 -4.18 11.23
N GLY A 21 -3.71 -3.34 12.04
CA GLY A 21 -3.33 -3.67 13.41
C GLY A 21 -4.42 -3.30 14.40
N GLY A 22 -4.07 -3.32 15.70
CA GLY A 22 -4.98 -2.92 16.77
C GLY A 22 -5.38 -1.44 16.67
N ASP A 23 -4.45 -0.57 16.29
CA ASP A 23 -4.68 0.87 16.19
C ASP A 23 -5.57 1.22 14.99
N GLU A 24 -5.31 0.64 13.81
CA GLU A 24 -6.15 0.85 12.63
C GLU A 24 -7.58 0.35 12.89
N LYS A 25 -7.71 -0.83 13.50
CA LYS A 25 -9.01 -1.37 13.87
C LYS A 25 -9.72 -0.51 14.91
N GLY A 26 -9.00 0.05 15.88
CA GLY A 26 -9.53 0.98 16.87
C GLY A 26 -10.07 2.28 16.24
N ARG A 27 -9.52 2.69 15.10
CA ARG A 27 -9.99 3.85 14.32
C ARG A 27 -11.03 3.51 13.25
N GLY A 28 -11.36 2.22 13.05
CA GLY A 28 -12.25 1.78 11.97
C GLY A 28 -11.63 1.96 10.58
N GLU A 29 -10.31 1.92 10.49
CA GLU A 29 -9.54 2.16 9.28
C GLU A 29 -8.70 0.93 8.90
N VAL A 30 -8.19 0.95 7.68
CA VAL A 30 -7.22 0.01 7.15
C VAL A 30 -6.19 0.79 6.34
N GLN A 31 -4.91 0.42 6.46
CA GLN A 31 -3.87 0.96 5.58
C GLN A 31 -3.71 0.07 4.36
N ILE A 32 -3.69 0.69 3.19
CA ILE A 32 -3.45 0.03 1.92
C ILE A 32 -2.10 0.50 1.40
N LYS A 33 -1.27 -0.47 1.04
CA LYS A 33 0.06 -0.24 0.48
C LYS A 33 0.13 -0.85 -0.92
N ASP A 34 0.41 -0.01 -1.90
CA ASP A 34 0.74 -0.40 -3.26
C ASP A 34 2.20 -0.88 -3.29
N LEU A 35 2.39 -2.17 -3.54
CA LEU A 35 3.72 -2.78 -3.53
C LEU A 35 4.46 -2.54 -4.85
N VAL A 36 3.73 -2.36 -5.94
CA VAL A 36 4.30 -2.10 -7.27
C VAL A 36 4.83 -0.67 -7.34
N LEU A 37 4.01 0.31 -6.94
CA LEU A 37 4.43 1.70 -6.84
C LEU A 37 5.52 1.88 -5.76
N GLY A 38 5.38 1.16 -4.65
CA GLY A 38 6.41 1.12 -3.61
C GLY A 38 7.79 0.67 -4.12
N ALA A 39 7.83 -0.26 -5.08
CA ALA A 39 9.07 -0.71 -5.70
C ALA A 39 9.68 0.34 -6.63
N THR A 40 8.87 1.13 -7.35
CA THR A 40 9.37 2.18 -8.25
C THR A 40 9.92 3.39 -7.47
N LEU A 41 9.38 3.67 -6.29
CA LEU A 41 9.85 4.73 -5.40
C LEU A 41 11.31 4.61 -4.99
N ALA A 42 11.82 3.37 -4.86
CA ALA A 42 13.20 3.12 -4.46
C ALA A 42 14.24 3.65 -5.47
N ALA A 43 13.81 3.95 -6.70
CA ALA A 43 14.67 4.50 -7.75
C ALA A 43 14.71 6.04 -7.80
N ILE A 44 13.82 6.72 -7.05
CA ILE A 44 13.69 8.19 -7.09
C ILE A 44 14.75 8.83 -6.21
N LYS A 45 15.51 9.78 -6.78
CA LYS A 45 16.53 10.57 -6.05
C LYS A 45 16.00 11.89 -5.50
N ASP A 46 14.94 12.43 -6.12
CA ASP A 46 14.31 13.67 -5.68
C ASP A 46 13.39 13.43 -4.48
N ARG A 47 13.59 14.22 -3.42
CA ARG A 47 12.91 14.03 -2.14
C ARG A 47 11.44 14.46 -2.19
N ASP A 48 11.12 15.53 -2.90
CA ASP A 48 9.75 16.04 -2.98
C ASP A 48 8.89 15.13 -3.87
N GLU A 49 9.45 14.62 -4.96
CA GLU A 49 8.82 13.65 -5.82
C GLU A 49 8.61 12.30 -5.11
N TYR A 50 9.61 11.85 -4.34
CA TYR A 50 9.51 10.66 -3.49
C TYR A 50 8.36 10.78 -2.49
N LEU A 51 8.25 11.90 -1.77
CA LEU A 51 7.20 12.10 -0.75
C LEU A 51 5.80 12.10 -1.36
N LYS A 52 5.61 12.73 -2.53
CA LYS A 52 4.32 12.74 -3.23
C LYS A 52 3.90 11.34 -3.65
N GLN A 53 4.80 10.61 -4.30
CA GLN A 53 4.51 9.26 -4.77
C GLN A 53 4.39 8.27 -3.60
N GLN A 54 5.10 8.50 -2.48
CA GLN A 54 4.95 7.70 -1.26
C GLN A 54 3.55 7.85 -0.65
N ALA A 55 3.01 9.07 -0.60
CA ALA A 55 1.65 9.31 -0.14
C ALA A 55 0.60 8.64 -1.05
N GLU A 56 0.91 8.50 -2.35
CA GLU A 56 0.04 7.76 -3.28
C GLU A 56 0.20 6.23 -3.15
N ALA A 57 1.39 5.75 -2.79
CA ALA A 57 1.69 4.34 -2.59
C ALA A 57 1.18 3.79 -1.26
N GLN A 58 1.01 4.62 -0.24
CA GLN A 58 0.50 4.18 1.06
C GLN A 58 -0.52 5.17 1.61
N PHE A 59 -1.74 4.70 1.81
CA PHE A 59 -2.84 5.54 2.28
C PHE A 59 -3.79 4.74 3.18
N ALA A 60 -4.44 5.43 4.12
CA ALA A 60 -5.46 4.87 4.99
C ALA A 60 -6.85 5.10 4.38
N VAL A 61 -7.74 4.13 4.53
CA VAL A 61 -9.16 4.26 4.20
C VAL A 61 -10.02 3.69 5.33
N PRO A 62 -11.27 4.16 5.48
CA PRO A 62 -12.26 3.48 6.28
C PRO A 62 -12.40 1.99 5.90
N GLU A 63 -12.65 1.13 6.89
CA GLU A 63 -12.73 -0.33 6.68
C GLU A 63 -13.82 -0.73 5.67
N ASP A 64 -14.94 0.00 5.64
CA ASP A 64 -16.03 -0.20 4.67
C ASP A 64 -15.62 0.11 3.22
N LYS A 65 -14.57 0.93 3.02
CA LYS A 65 -14.01 1.28 1.71
C LYS A 65 -12.81 0.43 1.31
N LEU A 66 -12.43 -0.57 2.11
CA LEU A 66 -11.32 -1.48 1.84
C LEU A 66 -11.37 -2.03 0.41
N VAL A 67 -12.51 -2.63 0.04
CA VAL A 67 -12.66 -3.33 -1.25
C VAL A 67 -12.55 -2.35 -2.42
N GLU A 68 -13.14 -1.17 -2.28
CA GLU A 68 -13.06 -0.12 -3.30
C GLU A 68 -11.61 0.32 -3.52
N ALA A 69 -10.90 0.59 -2.43
CA ALA A 69 -9.52 1.05 -2.50
C ALA A 69 -8.56 -0.02 -3.04
N VAL A 70 -8.73 -1.29 -2.66
CA VAL A 70 -7.97 -2.41 -3.25
C VAL A 70 -8.25 -2.52 -4.75
N ARG A 71 -9.52 -2.40 -5.17
CA ARG A 71 -9.87 -2.40 -6.60
C ARG A 71 -9.22 -1.26 -7.37
N ARG A 72 -9.13 -0.05 -6.78
CA ARG A 72 -8.41 1.08 -7.39
C ARG A 72 -6.93 0.77 -7.60
N VAL A 73 -6.26 0.19 -6.61
CA VAL A 73 -4.85 -0.22 -6.74
C VAL A 73 -4.69 -1.30 -7.81
N LEU A 74 -5.54 -2.32 -7.80
CA LEU A 74 -5.51 -3.36 -8.83
C LEU A 74 -5.73 -2.78 -10.23
N ALA A 75 -6.68 -1.84 -10.40
CA ALA A 75 -6.97 -1.21 -11.67
C ALA A 75 -5.79 -0.41 -12.24
N ARG A 76 -4.94 0.19 -11.40
CA ARG A 76 -3.72 0.89 -11.85
C ARG A 76 -2.71 -0.05 -12.51
N HIS A 77 -2.66 -1.31 -12.06
CA HIS A 77 -1.70 -2.31 -12.52
C HIS A 77 -2.29 -3.36 -13.46
N ARG A 78 -3.59 -3.24 -13.78
CA ARG A 78 -4.29 -4.14 -14.69
C ARG A 78 -4.17 -3.57 -16.11
N ALA A 79 -3.16 -4.06 -16.84
CA ALA A 79 -3.11 -3.97 -18.30
C ALA A 79 -4.11 -4.94 -18.95
#